data_AF-R7ER27-F1
#
_entry.id   AF-R7ER27-F1
#
_cell.length_a   1.000
_cell.length_b   1.000
_cell.length_c   1.000
_cell.angle_alpha   90.00
_cell.angle_beta   90.00
_cell.angle_gamma   90.00
#
_symmetry.space_group_name_H-M   'P 1'
#
loop_
_entity.id
_entity.type
_entity.pdbx_description
1 polymer ?
#
loop_
_entity_poly.entity_id
_entity_poly.type
_entity_poly.pdbx_seq_one_letter_code
_entity_poly.pdbx_strand_id
1 'polypeptide(L)'
;MKKGLSNRRGEVFTATAVKVIIAVVVGVLILGGLFALYRNVIFPKLNQKVEGMIHTEDTVQVRKDGNSVQYSYDGETWKDCTIPGVSASATVSTVLTRTYQEKTAFLAVIKDGSGARLYVSRDAQEWVPSIGDSKSVSVGNGTSYVTVSCGDGRSYRSHDGIEWEMTSTKRY
;
A
#
# COMPACT_ATOMS: atom_id res chain seq x y z
N MET A 1 10.13 -90.77 -7.68
CA MET A 1 10.48 -89.33 -7.68
C MET A 1 9.41 -88.55 -8.46
N LYS A 2 8.51 -87.82 -7.79
CA LYS A 2 7.50 -86.98 -8.47
C LYS A 2 8.05 -85.57 -8.63
N LYS A 3 8.31 -85.16 -9.88
CA LYS A 3 8.81 -83.84 -10.26
C LYS A 3 7.60 -82.91 -10.40
N GLY A 4 7.41 -82.01 -9.44
CA GLY A 4 6.33 -81.02 -9.48
C GLY A 4 6.50 -80.07 -10.66
N LEU A 5 5.45 -79.92 -11.47
CA LEU A 5 5.40 -79.01 -12.60
C LEU A 5 5.22 -77.58 -12.10
N SER A 6 6.31 -76.83 -12.00
CA SER A 6 6.32 -75.41 -11.64
C SER A 6 5.96 -74.55 -12.86
N ASN A 7 4.67 -74.33 -13.07
CA ASN A 7 4.17 -73.44 -14.13
C ASN A 7 4.31 -71.96 -13.71
N ARG A 8 5.32 -71.26 -14.25
CA ARG A 8 5.61 -69.83 -13.96
C ARG A 8 4.83 -68.83 -14.83
N ARG A 9 3.94 -69.30 -15.72
CA ARG A 9 3.26 -68.43 -16.71
C ARG A 9 2.31 -67.37 -16.12
N GLY A 10 1.81 -67.54 -14.90
CA GLY A 10 1.00 -66.53 -14.20
C GLY A 10 1.81 -65.52 -13.37
N GLU A 11 3.01 -65.91 -12.92
CA GLU A 11 3.85 -65.10 -12.01
C GLU A 11 4.36 -63.82 -12.68
N VAL A 12 4.68 -63.90 -13.99
CA VAL A 12 5.16 -62.76 -14.79
C VAL A 12 4.07 -61.71 -15.00
N PHE A 13 2.82 -62.13 -15.24
CA PHE A 13 1.69 -61.21 -15.41
C PHE A 13 1.29 -60.54 -14.09
N THR A 14 1.21 -61.31 -13.00
CA THR A 14 0.88 -60.78 -11.67
C THR A 14 1.96 -59.83 -11.16
N ALA A 15 3.24 -60.18 -11.33
CA ALA A 15 4.34 -59.30 -10.94
C ALA A 15 4.35 -57.97 -11.71
N THR A 16 3.91 -57.99 -12.98
CA THR A 16 3.83 -56.78 -13.81
C THR A 16 2.60 -55.94 -13.43
N ALA A 17 1.43 -56.55 -13.25
CA ALA A 17 0.21 -55.86 -12.85
C ALA A 17 0.38 -55.16 -11.48
N VAL A 18 1.00 -55.83 -10.51
CA VAL A 18 1.27 -55.26 -9.19
C VAL A 18 2.21 -54.05 -9.29
N LYS A 19 3.24 -54.08 -10.14
CA LYS A 19 4.13 -52.93 -10.36
C LYS A 19 3.39 -51.72 -10.93
N VAL A 20 2.50 -51.94 -11.90
CA VAL A 20 1.70 -50.87 -12.50
C VAL A 20 0.76 -50.25 -11.47
N ILE A 21 0.07 -51.07 -10.66
CA ILE A 21 -0.84 -50.59 -9.61
C ILE A 21 -0.08 -49.75 -8.58
N ILE A 22 1.08 -50.23 -8.09
CA ILE A 22 1.90 -49.47 -7.14
C ILE A 22 2.38 -48.15 -7.74
N ALA A 23 2.81 -48.14 -9.00
CA ALA A 23 3.24 -46.93 -9.69
C ALA A 23 2.11 -45.89 -9.81
N VAL A 24 0.89 -46.33 -10.16
CA VAL A 24 -0.28 -45.46 -10.24
C VAL A 24 -0.67 -44.91 -8.87
N VAL A 25 -0.70 -45.77 -7.85
CA VAL A 25 -1.05 -45.37 -6.47
C VAL A 25 -0.06 -44.35 -5.93
N VAL A 26 1.25 -44.60 -6.08
CA VAL A 26 2.29 -43.65 -5.64
C VAL A 26 2.19 -42.33 -6.41
N GLY A 27 1.94 -42.38 -7.72
CA GLY A 27 1.75 -41.17 -8.54
C GLY A 27 0.58 -40.30 -8.05
N VAL A 28 -0.57 -40.91 -7.78
CA VAL A 28 -1.75 -40.19 -7.27
C VAL A 28 -1.52 -39.66 -5.85
N LEU A 29 -0.83 -40.41 -4.98
CA LEU A 29 -0.51 -39.97 -3.62
C LEU A 29 0.43 -38.76 -3.61
N ILE A 30 1.46 -38.74 -4.46
CA ILE A 30 2.37 -37.60 -4.57
C ILE A 30 1.62 -36.38 -5.13
N LEU A 31 0.82 -36.58 -6.18
CA LEU A 31 0.06 -35.48 -6.78
C LEU A 31 -0.98 -34.90 -5.82
N GLY A 32 -1.68 -35.76 -5.06
CA GLY A 32 -2.63 -35.36 -4.04
C GLY A 32 -1.98 -34.65 -2.84
N GLY A 33 -0.84 -35.14 -2.37
CA GLY A 33 -0.08 -34.50 -1.29
C GLY A 33 0.47 -33.13 -1.68
N LEU A 34 1.04 -33.02 -2.89
CA LEU A 34 1.52 -31.76 -3.43
C LEU A 34 0.37 -30.77 -3.65
N PHE A 35 -0.76 -31.23 -4.21
CA PHE A 35 -1.95 -30.41 -4.40
C PHE A 35 -2.53 -29.89 -3.07
N ALA A 36 -2.59 -30.73 -2.04
CA ALA A 36 -3.04 -30.33 -0.71
C ALA A 36 -2.12 -29.29 -0.06
N LEU A 37 -0.80 -29.44 -0.24
CA LEU A 37 0.18 -28.48 0.28
C LEU A 37 0.12 -27.14 -0.46
N TYR A 38 0.00 -27.16 -1.79
CA TYR A 38 -0.24 -25.94 -2.56
C TYR A 38 -1.53 -25.24 -2.12
N ARG A 39 -2.66 -25.97 -2.04
CA ARG A 39 -3.97 -25.46 -1.61
C ARG A 39 -3.95 -24.83 -0.22
N ASN A 40 -3.31 -25.47 0.75
CA ASN A 40 -3.43 -25.07 2.15
C ASN A 40 -2.32 -24.14 2.63
N VAL A 41 -1.16 -24.11 1.98
CA VAL A 41 0.01 -23.33 2.45
C VAL A 41 0.39 -22.22 1.48
N ILE A 42 0.34 -22.49 0.18
CA ILE A 42 0.88 -21.56 -0.83
C ILE A 42 -0.21 -20.60 -1.30
N PHE A 43 -1.41 -21.09 -1.61
CA PHE A 43 -2.51 -20.23 -2.03
C PHE A 43 -2.96 -19.21 -0.97
N PRO A 44 -3.05 -19.52 0.34
CA PRO A 44 -3.42 -18.52 1.34
C PRO A 44 -2.35 -17.44 1.50
N LYS A 45 -1.07 -17.81 1.39
CA LYS A 45 0.05 -16.86 1.47
C LYS A 45 0.16 -15.98 0.22
N LEU A 46 -0.14 -16.54 -0.96
CA LEU A 46 -0.23 -15.75 -2.19
C LEU A 46 -1.48 -14.88 -2.19
N ASN A 47 -2.66 -15.36 -1.79
CA ASN A 47 -3.87 -14.55 -1.71
C ASN A 47 -3.73 -13.43 -0.68
N GLN A 48 -3.16 -13.65 0.49
CA GLN A 48 -2.92 -12.55 1.44
C GLN A 48 -1.94 -11.52 0.89
N LYS A 49 -0.89 -11.95 0.19
CA LYS A 49 0.11 -11.05 -0.40
C LYS A 49 -0.42 -10.34 -1.64
N VAL A 50 -1.21 -11.02 -2.45
CA VAL A 50 -1.86 -10.49 -3.67
C VAL A 50 -3.05 -9.63 -3.30
N GLU A 51 -3.91 -9.99 -2.34
CA GLU A 51 -4.97 -9.11 -1.81
C GLU A 51 -4.38 -7.90 -1.07
N GLY A 52 -3.20 -8.03 -0.44
CA GLY A 52 -2.44 -6.89 0.07
C GLY A 52 -1.90 -5.98 -1.03
N MET A 53 -1.54 -6.55 -2.19
CA MET A 53 -1.11 -5.81 -3.38
C MET A 53 -2.27 -5.35 -4.29
N ILE A 54 -3.47 -5.95 -4.18
CA ILE A 54 -4.67 -5.64 -4.98
C ILE A 54 -5.59 -4.67 -4.23
N HIS A 55 -5.62 -4.67 -2.89
CA HIS A 55 -6.20 -3.57 -2.10
C HIS A 55 -5.29 -2.34 -2.04
N THR A 56 -4.06 -2.45 -2.54
CA THR A 56 -3.15 -1.32 -2.70
C THR A 56 -3.04 -1.04 -4.19
N GLU A 57 -3.99 -0.29 -4.74
CA GLU A 57 -3.78 0.37 -6.03
C GLU A 57 -2.67 1.41 -5.88
N ASP A 58 -1.39 1.00 -5.88
CA ASP A 58 -0.21 1.88 -5.93
C ASP A 58 -0.27 3.13 -5.01
N THR A 59 -1.03 3.06 -3.90
CA THR A 59 -1.39 4.28 -3.18
C THR A 59 -0.31 4.50 -2.14
N VAL A 60 0.66 5.34 -2.48
CA VAL A 60 1.65 5.81 -1.51
C VAL A 60 0.92 6.43 -0.30
N GLN A 61 1.29 5.97 0.89
CA GLN A 61 0.75 6.46 2.14
C GLN A 61 1.71 7.50 2.71
N VAL A 62 1.17 8.54 3.34
CA VAL A 62 1.95 9.56 4.04
C VAL A 62 1.53 9.65 5.49
N ARG A 63 2.50 9.93 6.36
CA ARG A 63 2.23 10.20 7.77
C ARG A 63 3.17 11.27 8.29
N LYS A 64 2.80 11.81 9.44
CA LYS A 64 3.69 12.61 10.27
C LYS A 64 4.41 11.70 11.26
N ASP A 65 5.73 11.86 11.37
CA ASP A 65 6.56 11.26 12.41
C ASP A 65 7.38 12.35 13.10
N GLY A 66 6.99 12.75 14.31
CA GLY A 66 7.58 13.90 14.98
C GLY A 66 7.45 15.19 14.16
N ASN A 67 8.58 15.76 13.73
CA ASN A 67 8.64 16.95 12.86
C ASN A 67 8.93 16.62 11.39
N SER A 68 8.94 15.33 11.02
CA SER A 68 9.18 14.87 9.66
C SER A 68 7.89 14.36 9.02
N VAL A 69 7.83 14.45 7.70
CA VAL A 69 6.83 13.74 6.89
C VAL A 69 7.49 12.46 6.39
N GLN A 70 6.78 11.34 6.47
CA GLN A 70 7.24 10.05 5.96
C GLN A 70 6.26 9.52 4.93
N TYR A 71 6.78 8.75 3.99
CA TYR A 71 5.99 8.03 2.99
C TYR A 71 6.29 6.53 3.01
N SER A 72 5.32 5.74 2.57
CA SER A 72 5.42 4.29 2.50
C SER A 72 4.59 3.75 1.34
N TYR A 73 5.07 2.68 0.71
CA TYR A 73 4.35 1.96 -0.35
C TYR A 73 3.65 0.71 0.17
N ASP A 74 4.07 0.19 1.33
CA ASP A 74 3.61 -1.07 1.91
C ASP A 74 2.91 -0.87 3.27
N GLY A 75 2.93 0.34 3.82
CA GLY A 75 2.44 0.67 5.16
C GLY A 75 3.34 0.17 6.30
N GLU A 76 4.39 -0.58 5.99
CA GLU A 76 5.29 -1.22 6.97
C GLU A 76 6.66 -0.54 7.00
N THR A 77 7.21 -0.27 5.83
CA THR A 77 8.50 0.41 5.63
C THR A 77 8.27 1.88 5.35
N TRP A 78 8.78 2.74 6.23
CA TRP A 78 8.60 4.19 6.14
C TRP A 78 9.91 4.90 5.83
N LYS A 79 9.85 5.88 4.92
CA LYS A 79 10.99 6.70 4.48
C LYS A 79 10.69 8.17 4.70
N ASP A 80 11.67 8.94 5.16
CA ASP A 80 11.50 10.38 5.33
C ASP A 80 11.38 11.10 3.98
N CYS A 81 10.44 12.04 3.89
CA CYS A 81 10.30 12.98 2.78
C CYS A 81 11.24 14.18 3.00
N THR A 82 11.94 14.62 1.96
CA THR A 82 12.64 15.91 1.98
C THR A 82 11.72 16.99 1.43
N ILE A 83 11.42 17.99 2.25
CA ILE A 83 10.57 19.12 1.83
C ILE A 83 11.46 20.33 1.58
N PRO A 84 11.43 20.91 0.36
CA PRO A 84 12.35 21.96 -0.02
C PRO A 84 12.06 23.27 0.71
N GLY A 85 13.12 24.01 1.05
CA GLY A 85 13.00 25.35 1.63
C GLY A 85 12.51 25.39 3.08
N VAL A 86 12.54 24.27 3.79
CA VAL A 86 12.13 24.16 5.18
C VAL A 86 13.33 24.39 6.10
N SER A 87 13.16 25.20 7.15
CA SER A 87 14.23 25.49 8.12
C SER A 87 14.49 24.30 9.06
N ALA A 88 15.67 24.27 9.69
CA ALA A 88 16.00 23.24 10.69
C ALA A 88 15.09 23.26 11.93
N SER A 89 14.40 24.38 12.19
CA SER A 89 13.47 24.54 13.32
C SER A 89 12.03 24.24 12.93
N ALA A 90 11.78 23.78 11.70
CA ALA A 90 10.43 23.59 11.22
C ALA A 90 9.73 22.42 11.91
N THR A 91 8.41 22.53 11.97
CA THR A 91 7.52 21.57 12.60
C THR A 91 6.42 21.21 11.63
N VAL A 92 6.14 19.91 11.49
CA VAL A 92 5.00 19.44 10.72
C VAL A 92 3.77 19.44 11.63
N SER A 93 2.74 20.21 11.29
CA SER A 93 1.52 20.29 12.10
C SER A 93 0.47 19.26 11.66
N THR A 94 0.31 19.05 10.36
CA THR A 94 -0.72 18.15 9.80
C THR A 94 -0.21 17.52 8.52
N VAL A 95 -0.50 16.24 8.34
CA VAL A 95 -0.31 15.51 7.08
C VAL A 95 -1.61 14.77 6.77
N LEU A 96 -2.08 14.86 5.53
CA LEU A 96 -3.27 14.13 5.09
C LEU A 96 -3.19 13.78 3.60
N THR A 97 -3.99 12.80 3.22
CA THR A 97 -4.17 12.35 1.84
C THR A 97 -5.55 12.73 1.35
N ARG A 98 -5.64 13.20 0.11
CA ARG A 98 -6.88 13.50 -0.58
C ARG A 98 -6.91 12.78 -1.92
N THR A 99 -7.95 11.98 -2.15
CA THR A 99 -8.18 11.34 -3.45
C THR A 99 -9.48 11.85 -4.06
N TYR A 100 -9.43 12.23 -5.34
CA TYR A 100 -10.58 12.70 -6.10
C TYR A 100 -10.43 12.31 -7.57
N GLN A 101 -11.42 11.61 -8.13
CA GLN A 101 -11.42 11.15 -9.53
C GLN A 101 -10.08 10.51 -9.95
N GLU A 102 -9.64 9.50 -9.18
CA GLU A 102 -8.37 8.76 -9.41
C GLU A 102 -7.08 9.58 -9.27
N LYS A 103 -7.17 10.88 -8.93
CA LYS A 103 -6.02 11.71 -8.59
C LYS A 103 -5.85 11.74 -7.09
N THR A 104 -4.63 11.49 -6.63
CA THR A 104 -4.26 11.62 -5.22
C THR A 104 -3.32 12.80 -5.02
N ALA A 105 -3.59 13.56 -3.97
CA ALA A 105 -2.74 14.62 -3.48
C ALA A 105 -2.41 14.38 -2.01
N PHE A 106 -1.16 14.66 -1.67
CA PHE A 106 -0.63 14.61 -0.32
C PHE A 106 -0.42 16.05 0.16
N LEU A 107 -0.91 16.34 1.35
CA LEU A 107 -0.92 17.67 1.91
C LEU A 107 -0.19 17.65 3.24
N ALA A 108 0.75 18.56 3.41
CA ALA A 108 1.51 18.73 4.64
C ALA A 108 1.55 20.21 5.02
N VAL A 109 1.15 20.53 6.25
CA VAL A 109 1.30 21.87 6.79
C VAL A 109 2.54 21.92 7.65
N ILE A 110 3.42 22.85 7.33
CA ILE A 110 4.71 23.03 7.98
C ILE A 110 4.77 24.44 8.54
N LYS A 111 5.20 24.55 9.79
CA LYS A 111 5.39 25.81 10.50
C LYS A 111 6.85 25.98 10.89
N ASP A 112 7.40 27.14 10.59
CA ASP A 112 8.73 27.56 11.02
C ASP A 112 8.67 28.96 11.67
N GLY A 113 9.84 29.59 11.88
CA GLY A 113 9.92 30.94 12.44
C GLY A 113 9.41 32.05 11.51
N SER A 114 9.22 31.78 10.22
CA SER A 114 8.73 32.73 9.21
C SER A 114 7.20 32.68 9.03
N GLY A 115 6.57 31.58 9.45
CA GLY A 115 5.13 31.40 9.37
C GLY A 115 4.74 29.94 9.20
N ALA A 116 3.54 29.72 8.69
CA ALA A 116 3.05 28.40 8.32
C ALA A 116 2.74 28.34 6.83
N ARG A 117 3.00 27.18 6.21
CA ARG A 117 2.77 26.97 4.79
C ARG A 117 2.26 25.55 4.54
N LEU A 118 1.31 25.45 3.63
CA LEU A 118 0.86 24.21 3.02
C LEU A 118 1.83 23.82 1.90
N TYR A 119 2.28 22.58 1.95
CA TYR A 119 2.98 21.90 0.87
C TYR A 119 2.05 20.83 0.29
N VAL A 120 2.13 20.67 -1.02
CA VAL A 120 1.34 19.70 -1.78
C VAL A 120 2.29 18.82 -2.57
N SER A 121 1.98 17.53 -2.66
CA SER A 121 2.71 16.56 -3.47
C SER A 121 1.70 15.66 -4.20
N ARG A 122 2.06 15.17 -5.39
CA ARG A 122 1.26 14.21 -6.16
C ARG A 122 1.77 12.77 -6.02
N ASP A 123 2.99 12.61 -5.51
CA ASP A 123 3.73 11.34 -5.46
C ASP A 123 4.32 11.04 -4.07
N ALA A 124 4.01 11.87 -3.08
CA ALA A 124 4.54 11.90 -1.72
C ALA A 124 6.06 12.14 -1.60
N GLN A 125 6.76 12.39 -2.71
CA GLN A 125 8.20 12.57 -2.76
C GLN A 125 8.57 14.00 -3.12
N GLU A 126 7.96 14.54 -4.17
CA GLU A 126 8.17 15.91 -4.62
C GLU A 126 7.11 16.82 -4.01
N TRP A 127 7.57 17.71 -3.12
CA TRP A 127 6.70 18.64 -2.40
C TRP A 127 6.88 20.06 -2.92
N VAL A 128 5.78 20.69 -3.32
CA VAL A 128 5.75 22.08 -3.76
C VAL A 128 5.02 22.97 -2.75
N PRO A 129 5.54 24.18 -2.44
CA PRO A 129 4.83 25.12 -1.60
C PRO A 129 3.56 25.62 -2.30
N SER A 130 2.47 25.75 -1.54
CA SER A 130 1.18 26.26 -2.02
C SER A 130 0.77 27.49 -1.19
N ILE A 131 -0.24 27.35 -0.33
CA ILE A 131 -0.80 28.45 0.46
C ILE A 131 0.04 28.69 1.72
N GLY A 132 0.37 29.96 2.02
CA GLY A 132 1.13 30.34 3.21
C GLY A 132 0.60 31.58 3.92
N ASP A 133 0.90 31.67 5.21
CA ASP A 133 0.56 32.79 6.09
C ASP A 133 1.62 32.97 7.18
N SER A 134 1.88 34.20 7.61
CA SER A 134 2.90 34.48 8.63
C SER A 134 2.47 34.09 10.05
N LYS A 135 1.17 33.87 10.30
CA LYS A 135 0.64 33.49 11.63
C LYS A 135 0.35 32.00 11.70
N SER A 136 -0.56 31.52 10.86
CA SER A 136 -1.01 30.13 10.89
C SER A 136 -1.66 29.70 9.58
N VAL A 137 -1.49 28.43 9.26
CA VAL A 137 -2.22 27.72 8.21
C VAL A 137 -2.76 26.46 8.86
N SER A 138 -4.03 26.17 8.65
CA SER A 138 -4.66 24.90 9.05
C SER A 138 -5.36 24.31 7.86
N VAL A 139 -5.39 22.98 7.80
CA VAL A 139 -6.05 22.21 6.74
C VAL A 139 -7.09 21.29 7.37
N GLY A 140 -8.27 21.23 6.76
CA GLY A 140 -9.36 20.34 7.16
C GLY A 140 -9.73 19.41 6.02
N ASN A 141 -9.85 18.11 6.29
CA ASN A 141 -10.30 17.13 5.30
C ASN A 141 -11.79 16.82 5.51
N GLY A 142 -12.65 17.45 4.70
CA GLY A 142 -14.08 17.18 4.69
C GLY A 142 -14.45 16.13 3.65
N THR A 143 -15.64 15.56 3.76
CA THR A 143 -16.14 14.51 2.86
C THR A 143 -16.13 14.93 1.38
N SER A 144 -16.55 16.16 1.09
CA SER A 144 -16.67 16.66 -0.29
C SER A 144 -15.51 17.54 -0.73
N TYR A 145 -14.82 18.20 0.20
CA TYR A 145 -13.77 19.18 -0.08
C TYR A 145 -12.73 19.18 1.04
N VAL A 146 -11.49 19.49 0.68
CA VAL A 146 -10.46 19.93 1.62
C VAL A 146 -10.56 21.44 1.76
N THR A 147 -10.40 21.93 2.97
CA THR A 147 -10.38 23.36 3.26
C THR A 147 -9.04 23.77 3.84
N VAL A 148 -8.60 24.98 3.51
CA VAL A 148 -7.43 25.62 4.12
C VAL A 148 -7.87 26.94 4.71
N SER A 149 -7.47 27.20 5.95
CA SER A 149 -7.73 28.48 6.64
C SER A 149 -6.41 29.10 7.08
N CYS A 150 -6.26 30.40 6.81
CA CYS A 150 -5.09 31.18 7.14
C CYS A 150 -5.39 32.11 8.33
N GLY A 151 -4.37 32.42 9.13
CA GLY A 151 -4.48 33.28 10.31
C GLY A 151 -4.82 34.74 9.99
N ASP A 152 -4.67 35.15 8.74
CA ASP A 152 -5.11 36.45 8.20
C ASP A 152 -6.58 36.47 7.75
N GLY A 153 -7.31 35.37 7.91
CA GLY A 153 -8.73 35.27 7.56
C GLY A 153 -8.99 34.88 6.10
N ARG A 154 -7.96 34.55 5.30
CA ARG A 154 -8.17 33.88 4.01
C ARG A 154 -8.60 32.44 4.20
N SER A 155 -9.56 31.99 3.40
CA SER A 155 -9.97 30.59 3.34
C SER A 155 -10.04 30.10 1.90
N TYR A 156 -9.69 28.84 1.71
CA TYR A 156 -9.68 28.17 0.41
C TYR A 156 -10.39 26.82 0.52
N ARG A 157 -10.94 26.36 -0.59
CA ARG A 157 -11.47 25.00 -0.75
C ARG A 157 -10.87 24.34 -1.97
N SER A 158 -10.77 23.03 -1.95
CA SER A 158 -10.35 22.23 -3.08
C SER A 158 -11.04 20.87 -3.08
N HIS A 159 -11.37 20.36 -4.27
CA HIS A 159 -11.87 18.99 -4.42
C HIS A 159 -10.72 17.97 -4.47
N ASP A 160 -9.60 18.32 -5.08
CA ASP A 160 -8.46 17.44 -5.37
C ASP A 160 -7.25 17.69 -4.46
N GLY A 161 -7.24 18.79 -3.69
CA GLY A 161 -6.12 19.18 -2.82
C GLY A 161 -4.98 19.90 -3.54
N ILE A 162 -5.11 20.18 -4.85
CA ILE A 162 -4.09 20.81 -5.69
C ILE A 162 -4.60 22.15 -6.21
N GLU A 163 -5.79 22.16 -6.79
CA GLU A 163 -6.42 23.38 -7.32
C GLU A 163 -7.29 24.00 -6.24
N TRP A 164 -6.95 25.23 -5.85
CA TRP A 164 -7.58 25.93 -4.73
C TRP A 164 -8.46 27.06 -5.22
N GLU A 165 -9.72 27.05 -4.78
CA GLU A 165 -10.64 28.16 -4.92
C GLU A 165 -10.69 28.95 -3.62
N MET A 166 -10.45 30.25 -3.69
CA MET A 166 -10.56 31.13 -2.52
C MET A 166 -12.04 31.37 -2.20
N THR A 167 -12.45 31.05 -0.97
CA THR A 167 -13.85 31.12 -0.53
C THR A 167 -14.12 32.32 0.35
N SER A 168 -13.09 32.87 1.00
CA SER A 168 -13.23 34.04 1.86
C SER A 168 -11.94 34.86 1.86
N THR A 169 -12.12 36.18 1.79
CA THR A 169 -11.08 37.16 2.09
C THR A 169 -11.56 37.99 3.27
N LYS A 170 -11.13 37.68 4.48
CA LYS A 170 -11.30 38.65 5.57
C LYS A 170 -10.23 39.73 5.42
N ARG A 171 -10.56 40.80 4.68
CA ARG A 171 -10.01 42.13 4.93
C ARG A 171 -10.93 42.81 5.96
N TYR A 172 -10.35 43.71 6.76
CA TYR A 172 -10.88 44.41 7.94
C TYR A 172 -10.61 43.72 9.28
#